data_AF-A0A699UD72-F1
#
_entry.id   AF-A0A699UD72-F1
#
_cell.length_a   1.000
_cell.length_b   1.000
_cell.length_c   1.000
_cell.angle_alpha   90.00
_cell.angle_beta   90.00
_cell.angle_gamma   90.00
#
_symmetry.space_group_name_H-M   'P 1'
#
loop_
_entity.id
_entity.type
_entity.pdbx_description
1 polymer ?
#
loop_
_entity_poly.entity_id
_entity_poly.type
_entity_poly.pdbx_seq_one_letter_code
_entity_poly.pdbx_strand_id
1 'polypeptide(L)'
;VTNAQLKALINQGVANALAARDANRSRNEMKIWELKVKGADVTSYTQRFQELALMCKRMFSEESDKIEKYVGGLPDMIHGSVMASKPKIMKDAVEFAT
;
A
#
# COMPACT_ATOMS: atom_id res chain seq x y z
N VAL A 1 -1.47 31.45 31.86
CA VAL A 1 -1.86 30.71 30.64
C VAL A 1 -3.37 30.65 30.59
N THR A 2 -4.01 31.08 29.50
CA THR A 2 -5.48 31.04 29.36
C THR A 2 -5.92 29.71 28.75
N ASN A 3 -7.17 29.31 28.99
CA ASN A 3 -7.76 28.11 28.36
C ASN A 3 -7.68 28.14 26.83
N ALA A 4 -7.69 29.33 26.22
CA ALA A 4 -7.49 29.52 24.79
C ALA A 4 -6.07 29.14 24.33
N GLN A 5 -5.05 29.53 25.09
CA GLN A 5 -3.65 29.17 24.78
C GLN A 5 -3.42 27.66 24.88
N LEU A 6 -4.01 27.01 25.89
CA LEU A 6 -3.92 25.55 26.03
C LEU A 6 -4.59 24.82 24.86
N LYS A 7 -5.80 25.25 24.46
CA LYS A 7 -6.51 24.68 23.31
C LYS A 7 -5.75 24.87 21.99
N ALA A 8 -5.11 26.03 21.80
CA ALA A 8 -4.28 26.30 20.63
C ALA A 8 -3.07 25.34 20.55
N LEU A 9 -2.38 25.09 21.66
CA LEU A 9 -1.25 24.16 21.70
C LEU A 9 -1.66 22.72 21.37
N ILE A 10 -2.80 22.27 21.89
CA ILE A 10 -3.35 20.94 21.59
C ILE A 10 -3.70 20.84 20.10
N ASN A 11 -4.42 21.82 19.56
CA ASN A 11 -4.79 21.83 18.15
C ASN A 11 -3.56 21.83 17.24
N GLN A 12 -2.53 22.61 17.58
CA GLN A 12 -1.27 22.63 16.84
C GLN A 12 -0.55 21.27 16.88
N GLY A 13 -0.52 20.62 18.06
CA GLY A 13 0.07 19.29 18.21
C GLY A 13 -0.65 18.24 17.36
N VAL A 14 -1.98 18.25 17.37
CA VAL A 14 -2.81 17.36 16.54
C VAL A 14 -2.58 17.63 15.05
N ALA A 15 -2.55 18.89 14.62
CA ALA A 15 -2.30 19.27 13.24
C ALA A 15 -0.92 18.78 12.76
N ASN A 16 0.12 18.94 13.57
CA ASN A 16 1.47 18.47 13.25
C ASN A 16 1.53 16.94 13.13
N ALA A 17 0.89 16.22 14.06
CA ALA A 17 0.83 14.76 14.02
C ALA A 17 0.06 14.26 12.79
N LEU A 18 -1.04 14.93 12.43
CA LEU A 18 -1.83 14.62 11.24
C LEU A 18 -1.01 14.85 9.96
N ALA A 19 -0.32 16.00 9.87
CA ALA A 19 0.55 16.32 8.74
C ALA A 19 1.70 15.31 8.60
N ALA A 20 2.33 14.90 9.71
CA ALA A 20 3.39 13.89 9.69
C ALA A 20 2.86 12.51 9.25
N ARG A 21 1.67 12.13 9.69
CA ARG A 21 1.01 10.89 9.26
C ARG A 21 0.69 10.92 7.76
N ASP A 22 0.17 12.03 7.27
CA ASP A 22 -0.24 12.15 5.87
C ASP A 22 1.00 12.22 4.94
N ALA A 23 2.08 12.90 5.34
CA ALA A 23 3.36 12.87 4.63
C ALA A 23 3.97 11.45 4.56
N ASN A 24 3.93 10.71 5.66
CA ASN A 24 4.36 9.31 5.67
C ASN A 24 3.51 8.43 4.76
N ARG A 25 2.20 8.66 4.70
CA ARG A 25 1.30 7.97 3.78
C ARG A 25 1.69 8.25 2.32
N SER A 26 1.80 9.52 1.91
CA SER A 26 2.16 9.88 0.53
C SER A 26 3.47 9.23 0.08
N ARG A 27 4.45 9.13 0.98
CA ARG A 27 5.72 8.44 0.69
C ARG A 27 5.55 6.93 0.49
N ASN A 28 4.71 6.28 1.28
CA ASN A 28 4.47 4.84 1.15
C ASN A 28 3.62 4.51 -0.10
N GLU A 29 2.68 5.39 -0.47
CA GLU A 29 1.92 5.29 -1.72
C GLU A 29 2.86 5.34 -2.92
N MET A 30 3.80 6.30 -2.95
CA MET A 30 4.84 6.39 -3.99
C MET A 30 5.66 5.10 -4.09
N LYS A 31 6.09 4.54 -2.95
CA LYS A 31 6.84 3.27 -2.91
C LYS A 31 6.05 2.09 -3.47
N ILE A 32 4.74 2.03 -3.26
CA ILE A 32 3.88 1.00 -3.87
C ILE A 32 3.85 1.15 -5.38
N TRP A 33 3.72 2.39 -5.88
CA TRP A 33 3.66 2.66 -7.31
C TRP A 33 4.94 2.24 -8.03
N GLU A 34 6.09 2.46 -7.40
CA GLU A 34 7.40 2.06 -7.92
C GLU A 34 7.75 0.58 -7.66
N LEU A 35 6.95 -0.12 -6.85
CA LEU A 35 7.22 -1.52 -6.50
C LEU A 35 7.03 -2.42 -7.71
N LYS A 36 8.09 -3.14 -8.07
CA LYS A 36 8.14 -4.19 -9.09
C LYS A 36 9.02 -5.33 -8.60
N VAL A 37 8.76 -6.55 -9.06
CA VAL A 37 9.65 -7.69 -8.77
C VAL A 37 11.04 -7.40 -9.30
N LYS A 38 12.06 -7.56 -8.46
CA LYS A 38 13.47 -7.51 -8.86
C LYS A 38 14.01 -8.93 -8.95
N GLY A 39 14.37 -9.36 -10.16
CA GLY A 39 14.80 -10.74 -10.41
C GLY A 39 13.62 -11.71 -10.42
N ALA A 40 13.76 -12.85 -9.76
CA ALA A 40 12.74 -13.91 -9.69
C ALA A 40 12.08 -14.05 -8.30
N ASP A 41 12.38 -13.17 -7.35
CA ASP A 41 11.88 -13.28 -5.98
C ASP A 41 10.51 -12.61 -5.82
N VAL A 42 9.46 -13.37 -6.15
CA VAL A 42 8.07 -12.96 -5.98
C VAL A 42 7.69 -12.90 -4.50
N THR A 43 8.26 -13.76 -3.65
CA THR A 43 7.96 -13.82 -2.22
C THR A 43 8.31 -12.52 -1.50
N SER A 44 9.53 -12.00 -1.73
CA SER A 44 9.95 -10.72 -1.15
C SER A 44 9.11 -9.54 -1.65
N TYR A 45 8.72 -9.57 -2.93
CA TYR A 45 7.81 -8.57 -3.50
C TYR A 45 6.43 -8.61 -2.82
N THR A 46 5.84 -9.80 -2.69
CA THR A 46 4.54 -10.00 -2.05
C THR A 46 4.52 -9.52 -0.61
N GLN A 47 5.53 -9.91 0.17
CA GLN A 47 5.67 -9.46 1.55
C GLN A 47 5.73 -7.93 1.58
N ARG A 48 6.58 -7.32 0.75
CA ARG A 48 6.75 -5.87 0.72
C ARG A 48 5.48 -5.13 0.29
N PHE A 49 4.75 -5.68 -0.66
CA PHE A 49 3.48 -5.13 -1.12
C PHE A 49 2.44 -5.15 0.00
N GLN A 50 2.28 -6.27 0.72
CA GLN A 50 1.33 -6.40 1.82
C GLN A 50 1.66 -5.44 2.98
N GLU A 51 2.94 -5.31 3.34
CA GLU A 51 3.41 -4.35 4.35
C GLU A 51 3.02 -2.91 3.98
N LEU A 52 3.33 -2.49 2.74
CA LEU A 52 3.02 -1.14 2.29
C LEU A 52 1.51 -0.91 2.18
N ALA A 53 0.74 -1.90 1.66
CA ALA A 53 -0.70 -1.80 1.51
C ALA A 53 -1.40 -1.65 2.87
N LEU A 54 -0.88 -2.31 3.91
CA LEU A 54 -1.35 -2.16 5.28
C LEU A 54 -1.09 -0.74 5.82
N MET A 55 0.09 -0.19 5.56
CA MET A 55 0.43 1.20 5.96
C MET A 55 -0.40 2.24 5.19
N CYS A 56 -0.83 1.91 3.97
CA CYS A 56 -1.62 2.74 3.07
C CYS A 56 -3.07 2.29 2.97
N LYS A 57 -3.73 2.00 4.10
CA LYS A 57 -5.11 1.43 4.13
C LYS A 57 -6.17 2.22 3.33
N ARG A 58 -5.94 3.50 3.02
CA ARG A 58 -6.85 4.35 2.23
C ARG A 58 -6.44 4.52 0.76
N MET A 59 -5.35 3.89 0.33
CA MET A 59 -4.82 4.00 -1.02
C MET A 59 -5.62 3.19 -2.03
N PHE A 60 -6.10 2.02 -1.63
CA PHE A 60 -6.97 1.17 -2.44
C PHE A 60 -8.41 1.36 -1.97
N SER A 61 -9.28 1.77 -2.89
CA SER A 61 -10.71 1.95 -2.58
C SER A 61 -11.42 0.60 -2.60
N GLU A 62 -11.01 -0.29 -3.50
CA GLU A 62 -11.54 -1.63 -3.67
C GLU A 62 -10.43 -2.69 -3.61
N GLU A 63 -10.81 -3.95 -3.34
CA GLU A 63 -9.84 -5.07 -3.33
C GLU A 63 -9.34 -5.38 -4.75
N SER A 64 -10.15 -5.10 -5.78
CA SER A 64 -9.77 -5.13 -7.20
C SER A 64 -8.60 -4.21 -7.51
N ASP A 65 -8.63 -2.96 -7.04
CA ASP A 65 -7.53 -1.98 -7.25
C ASP A 65 -6.20 -2.51 -6.70
N LYS A 66 -6.28 -3.15 -5.54
CA LYS A 66 -5.12 -3.74 -4.86
C LYS A 66 -4.56 -4.93 -5.63
N ILE A 67 -5.44 -5.80 -6.12
CA ILE A 67 -5.07 -6.95 -6.96
C ILE A 67 -4.44 -6.47 -8.26
N GLU A 68 -5.05 -5.50 -8.96
CA GLU A 68 -4.52 -4.94 -10.20
C GLU A 68 -3.13 -4.35 -9.99
N LYS A 69 -2.95 -3.57 -8.92
CA LYS A 69 -1.63 -3.00 -8.62
C LYS A 69 -0.58 -4.05 -8.26
N TYR A 70 -0.98 -5.12 -7.57
CA TYR A 70 -0.10 -6.24 -7.26
C TYR A 70 0.32 -6.98 -8.53
N VAL A 71 -0.64 -7.33 -9.38
CA VAL A 71 -0.40 -8.07 -10.63
C VAL A 71 0.45 -7.26 -11.60
N GLY A 72 0.20 -5.95 -11.74
CA GLY A 72 0.98 -5.06 -12.61
C GLY A 72 2.45 -4.87 -12.20
N GLY A 73 2.86 -5.34 -11.02
CA GLY A 73 4.27 -5.37 -10.59
C GLY A 73 4.96 -6.73 -10.77
N LEU A 74 4.23 -7.75 -11.21
CA LEU A 74 4.77 -9.10 -11.44
C LEU A 74 5.51 -9.20 -12.79
N PRO A 75 6.45 -10.16 -12.94
CA PRO A 75 7.05 -10.48 -14.23
C PRO A 75 6.02 -11.04 -15.22
N ASP A 76 6.19 -10.73 -16.51
CA ASP A 76 5.31 -11.16 -17.61
C ASP A 76 5.04 -12.68 -17.60
N MET A 77 6.04 -13.46 -17.19
CA MET A 77 5.99 -14.92 -17.16
C MET A 77 4.88 -15.49 -16.25
N ILE A 78 4.52 -14.78 -15.16
CA ILE A 78 3.45 -15.18 -14.24
C ILE A 78 2.24 -14.25 -14.32
N HIS A 79 2.41 -13.02 -14.82
CA HIS A 79 1.34 -12.03 -14.99
C HIS A 79 0.12 -12.61 -15.73
N GLY A 80 0.36 -13.28 -16.86
CA GLY A 80 -0.72 -13.88 -17.66
C GLY A 80 -1.50 -14.96 -16.91
N SER A 81 -0.80 -15.80 -16.17
CA SER A 81 -1.40 -16.89 -15.38
C SER A 81 -2.27 -16.37 -14.24
N VAL A 82 -1.80 -15.35 -13.51
CA VAL A 82 -2.57 -14.72 -12.43
C VAL A 82 -3.79 -13.97 -12.97
N MET A 83 -3.68 -13.28 -14.12
CA MET A 83 -4.84 -12.63 -14.74
C MET A 83 -5.88 -13.64 -15.23
N ALA A 84 -5.46 -14.79 -15.75
CA ALA A 84 -6.36 -15.84 -16.23
C ALA A 84 -7.17 -16.48 -15.09
N SER A 85 -6.61 -16.57 -13.88
CA SER A 85 -7.31 -17.14 -12.73
C SER A 85 -8.39 -16.22 -12.14
N LYS A 86 -8.41 -14.94 -12.54
CA LYS A 86 -9.40 -13.94 -12.11
C LYS A 86 -9.58 -13.92 -10.59
N PRO A 87 -8.50 -13.66 -9.82
CA PRO A 87 -8.55 -13.66 -8.37
C PRO A 87 -9.55 -12.61 -7.87
N LYS A 88 -10.38 -12.99 -6.91
CA LYS A 88 -11.36 -12.08 -6.27
C LYS A 88 -10.83 -11.42 -5.01
N ILE A 89 -9.84 -12.05 -4.38
CA ILE A 89 -9.19 -11.59 -3.17
C ILE A 89 -7.69 -11.63 -3.32
N MET A 90 -6.99 -10.77 -2.57
CA MET A 90 -5.53 -10.68 -2.62
C MET A 90 -4.83 -12.02 -2.35
N LYS A 91 -5.39 -12.85 -1.45
CA LYS A 91 -4.81 -14.14 -1.10
C LYS A 91 -4.70 -15.06 -2.33
N ASP A 92 -5.74 -15.12 -3.15
CA ASP A 92 -5.76 -15.94 -4.38
C ASP A 92 -4.69 -15.44 -5.35
N ALA A 93 -4.59 -14.12 -5.54
CA ALA A 93 -3.58 -13.54 -6.43
C ALA A 93 -2.13 -13.88 -5.98
N VAL A 94 -1.90 -13.96 -4.67
CA VAL A 94 -0.62 -14.38 -4.10
C VAL A 94 -0.38 -15.88 -4.29
N GLU A 95 -1.37 -16.72 -4.01
CA GLU A 95 -1.27 -18.17 -4.16
C GLU A 95 -1.01 -18.60 -5.62
N PHE A 96 -1.49 -17.84 -6.61
CA PHE A 96 -1.18 -18.08 -8.01
C PHE A 96 0.21 -17.56 -8.45
N ALA A 97 0.77 -16.58 -7.74
CA ALA A 97 2.02 -15.93 -8.12
C ALA A 97 3.27 -16.59 -7.52
N THR A 98 3.10 -17.40 -6.47
CA THR A 98 4.18 -18.01 -5.65
C THR A 98 4.02 -19.51 -5.60
#